data_AF-A0CK63-F1
#
_entry.id   AF-A0CK63-F1
#
_cell.length_a   1.000
_cell.length_b   1.000
_cell.length_c   1.000
_cell.angle_alpha   90.00
_cell.angle_beta   90.00
_cell.angle_gamma   90.00
#
_symmetry.space_group_name_H-M   'P 1'
#
loop_
_entity.id
_entity.type
_entity.pdbx_description
1 polymer ?
#
loop_
_entity_poly.entity_id
_entity_poly.type
_entity_poly.pdbx_seq_one_letter_code
_entity_poly.pdbx_strand_id
1 'polypeptide(L)'
;MMNLKPPKSQTDSASDNGSVNKISDKQKISTLRKAVLDLREEKSQLMKQIAELTLKNNELIKEREDIEEKHNTMMRDYQRQSTMNSSSLTQSFHQTEPIHTSGDQSKQITKFKQELESTIANYEARFSILQTAYKEIERDLKNKEIQNQKLMKDADEKTALNNQLKKNIEDIERDLFNKIKDLKAEKLEIQLKLKTLDKDMQQKDEELRVLHKGLDDSRFTVAQLQGELEETRGKFLQYKLILHNQFLDIDCLFILRQNLFNDYIFEIETAAQKFQYKATDITDLKIKDESSFLLTVKSRSKEEIFKITPNQDLKKICKSIKNFLLKVQQYQINQQQTQVQSPRNNGLLGGLMSIFGGSTSSKSGSNTNSEIKQK
;
A
#
# COMPACT_ATOMS: atom_id res chain seq x y z
N MET A 1 -14.93 32.46 33.52
CA MET A 1 -15.85 32.67 32.39
C MET A 1 -15.05 32.63 31.10
N MET A 2 -15.12 31.52 30.36
CA MET A 2 -14.71 31.46 28.96
C MET A 2 -15.82 30.71 28.21
N ASN A 3 -16.33 31.40 27.19
CA ASN A 3 -17.54 31.08 26.46
C ASN A 3 -17.15 30.23 25.25
N LEU A 4 -17.38 28.92 25.29
CA LEU A 4 -17.16 28.03 24.16
C LEU A 4 -18.51 27.58 23.60
N LYS A 5 -18.92 28.24 22.51
CA LYS A 5 -20.06 27.87 21.68
C LYS A 5 -19.80 26.50 21.03
N PRO A 6 -20.79 25.59 21.00
CA PRO A 6 -20.67 24.34 20.25
C PRO A 6 -20.70 24.62 18.73
N PRO A 7 -20.03 23.80 17.91
CA PRO A 7 -20.00 23.98 16.46
C PRO A 7 -21.39 23.68 15.88
N LYS A 8 -21.85 24.59 15.01
CA LYS A 8 -23.10 24.46 14.26
C LYS A 8 -23.01 23.22 13.35
N SER A 9 -23.92 22.28 13.54
CA SER A 9 -24.24 21.26 12.53
C SER A 9 -24.93 21.94 11.35
N GLN A 10 -24.25 22.05 10.21
CA GLN A 10 -24.89 22.34 8.93
C GLN A 10 -25.67 21.10 8.49
N THR A 11 -26.98 21.14 8.71
CA THR A 11 -27.96 20.33 7.99
C THR A 11 -28.27 21.03 6.67
N ASP A 12 -27.66 20.59 5.58
CA ASP A 12 -28.11 20.93 4.23
C ASP A 12 -28.92 19.76 3.69
N SER A 13 -30.24 19.91 3.71
CA SER A 13 -31.19 19.09 2.96
C SER A 13 -31.68 19.90 1.76
N ALA A 14 -31.19 19.56 0.56
CA ALA A 14 -31.79 19.86 -0.73
C ALA A 14 -31.19 18.83 -1.72
N SER A 15 -31.95 17.80 -2.07
CA SER A 15 -32.75 17.72 -3.29
C SER A 15 -31.92 17.55 -4.57
N ASP A 16 -32.16 16.40 -5.20
CA ASP A 16 -32.13 16.14 -6.64
C ASP A 16 -30.85 15.60 -7.31
N ASN A 17 -31.02 14.37 -7.81
CA ASN A 17 -30.37 13.70 -8.94
C ASN A 17 -28.84 13.65 -9.06
N GLY A 18 -28.32 12.43 -8.84
CA GLY A 18 -27.38 11.80 -9.77
C GLY A 18 -25.99 12.44 -9.87
N SER A 19 -25.15 12.28 -8.84
CA SER A 19 -23.70 12.32 -9.06
C SER A 19 -23.00 11.36 -8.12
N VAL A 20 -22.42 10.32 -8.71
CA VAL A 20 -21.60 9.31 -8.05
C VAL A 20 -20.50 10.02 -7.28
N ASN A 21 -20.53 9.90 -5.96
CA ASN A 21 -19.61 10.54 -5.01
C ASN A 21 -18.19 9.93 -5.18
N LYS A 22 -17.49 10.33 -6.24
CA LYS A 22 -16.10 9.97 -6.55
C LYS A 22 -15.14 10.81 -5.72
N ILE A 23 -15.17 10.65 -4.40
CA ILE A 23 -14.03 11.05 -3.58
C ILE A 23 -12.94 10.02 -3.85
N SER A 24 -11.84 10.46 -4.46
CA SER A 24 -10.69 9.60 -4.76
C SER A 24 -10.21 8.91 -3.49
N ASP A 25 -9.82 7.64 -3.56
CA ASP A 25 -9.31 6.90 -2.40
C ASP A 25 -8.09 7.59 -1.77
N LYS A 26 -7.35 8.38 -2.56
CA LYS A 26 -6.28 9.25 -2.06
C LYS A 26 -6.78 10.32 -1.08
N GLN A 27 -7.96 10.90 -1.32
CA GLN A 27 -8.58 11.86 -0.41
C GLN A 27 -9.13 11.16 0.84
N LYS A 28 -9.73 9.98 0.70
CA LYS A 28 -10.19 9.18 1.87
C LYS A 28 -9.03 8.82 2.79
N ILE A 29 -7.90 8.37 2.21
CA ILE A 29 -6.68 8.05 2.97
C ILE A 29 -6.12 9.29 3.67
N SER A 30 -6.12 10.45 3.00
CA SER A 30 -5.68 11.71 3.62
C SER A 30 -6.54 12.10 4.84
N THR A 31 -7.86 12.02 4.70
CA THR A 31 -8.80 12.30 5.80
C THR A 31 -8.63 11.32 6.96
N LEU A 32 -8.47 10.02 6.67
CA LEU A 32 -8.21 9.00 7.69
C LEU A 32 -6.89 9.24 8.43
N ARG A 33 -5.81 9.59 7.71
CA ARG A 33 -4.51 9.91 8.34
C ARG A 33 -4.63 11.10 9.28
N LYS A 34 -5.36 12.14 8.88
CA LYS A 34 -5.59 13.31 9.74
C LYS A 34 -6.40 12.94 10.98
N ALA A 35 -7.50 12.20 10.81
CA ALA A 35 -8.30 11.72 11.94
C ALA A 35 -7.51 10.85 12.93
N VAL A 36 -6.60 10.00 12.43
CA VAL A 36 -5.71 9.19 13.28
C VAL A 36 -4.72 10.05 14.07
N LEU A 37 -4.20 11.14 13.48
CA LEU A 37 -3.33 12.07 14.18
C LEU A 37 -4.08 12.84 15.26
N ASP A 38 -5.27 13.35 14.93
CA ASP A 38 -6.12 14.09 15.87
C ASP A 38 -6.51 13.19 17.07
N LEU A 39 -6.89 11.93 16.82
CA LEU A 39 -7.19 10.96 17.89
C LEU A 39 -5.97 10.60 18.75
N ARG A 40 -4.76 10.56 18.17
CA ARG A 40 -3.54 10.34 18.93
C ARG A 40 -3.24 11.52 19.86
N GLU A 41 -3.47 12.73 19.38
CA GLU A 41 -3.30 13.95 20.17
C GLU A 41 -4.33 14.01 21.30
N GLU A 42 -5.60 13.73 21.03
CA GLU A 42 -6.65 13.66 22.05
C GLU A 42 -6.35 12.60 23.12
N LYS A 43 -5.91 11.40 22.71
CA LYS A 43 -5.45 10.36 23.65
C LYS A 43 -4.30 10.84 24.52
N SER A 44 -3.33 11.57 23.95
CA SER A 44 -2.19 12.11 24.69
C SER A 44 -2.64 13.12 25.75
N GLN A 45 -3.59 14.00 25.41
CA GLN A 45 -4.15 14.99 26.32
C GLN A 45 -4.96 14.34 27.45
N LEU A 46 -5.79 13.34 27.14
CA LEU A 46 -6.54 12.59 28.14
C LEU A 46 -5.62 11.84 29.11
N MET A 47 -4.54 11.23 28.61
CA MET A 47 -3.55 10.57 29.48
C MET A 47 -2.88 11.56 30.45
N LYS A 48 -2.60 12.79 30.00
CA LYS A 48 -2.09 13.85 30.89
C LYS A 48 -3.11 14.25 31.96
N GLN A 49 -4.37 14.44 31.58
CA GLN A 49 -5.44 14.74 32.54
C GLN A 49 -5.65 13.62 33.57
N ILE A 50 -5.58 12.35 33.14
CA ILE A 50 -5.65 11.20 34.06
C ILE A 50 -4.50 11.24 35.07
N ALA A 51 -3.28 11.54 34.61
CA ALA A 51 -2.12 11.65 35.50
C ALA A 51 -2.28 12.78 36.53
N GLU A 52 -2.74 13.96 36.08
CA GLU A 52 -3.01 15.12 36.95
C GLU A 52 -4.11 14.81 37.99
N LEU A 53 -5.21 14.18 37.56
CA LEU A 53 -6.30 13.79 38.45
C LEU A 53 -5.86 12.71 39.45
N THR A 54 -5.00 11.78 39.03
CA THR A 54 -4.45 10.73 39.90
C THR A 54 -3.58 11.35 40.99
N LEU A 55 -2.71 12.30 40.64
CA LEU A 55 -1.91 13.05 41.61
C LEU A 55 -2.79 13.80 42.60
N LYS A 56 -3.79 14.53 42.10
CA LYS A 56 -4.72 15.28 42.96
C LYS A 56 -5.53 14.37 43.89
N ASN A 57 -5.93 13.19 43.43
CA ASN A 57 -6.63 12.22 44.26
C ASN A 57 -5.73 11.69 45.39
N ASN A 58 -4.45 11.42 45.10
CA ASN A 58 -3.49 11.01 46.13
C ASN A 58 -3.24 12.11 47.17
N GLU A 59 -3.21 13.38 46.76
CA GLU A 59 -3.12 14.52 47.69
C GLU A 59 -4.35 14.61 48.61
N LEU A 60 -5.55 14.45 48.05
CA LEU A 60 -6.80 14.47 48.84
C LEU A 60 -6.90 13.28 49.81
N ILE A 61 -6.40 12.10 49.42
CA ILE A 61 -6.33 10.94 50.32
C ILE A 61 -5.44 11.27 51.52
N LYS A 62 -4.26 11.85 51.30
CA LYS A 62 -3.38 12.29 52.39
C LYS A 62 -4.02 13.35 53.28
N GLU A 63 -4.66 14.35 52.69
CA GLU A 63 -5.35 15.39 53.46
C GLU A 63 -6.47 14.81 54.34
N ARG A 64 -7.22 13.82 53.81
CA ARG A 64 -8.22 13.10 54.59
C ARG A 64 -7.59 12.36 55.77
N GLU A 65 -6.51 11.62 55.53
CA GLU A 65 -5.79 10.87 56.58
C GLU A 65 -5.29 11.80 57.70
N ASP A 66 -4.71 12.95 57.34
CA ASP A 66 -4.26 13.97 58.30
C ASP A 66 -5.40 14.54 59.15
N ILE A 67 -6.58 14.78 58.54
CA ILE A 67 -7.77 15.27 59.24
C ILE A 67 -8.31 14.19 60.19
N GLU A 68 -8.34 12.94 59.75
CA GLU A 68 -8.82 11.80 60.56
C GLU A 68 -7.90 11.56 61.77
N GLU A 69 -6.59 11.68 61.60
CA GLU A 69 -5.61 11.62 62.70
C GLU A 69 -5.80 12.78 63.70
N LYS A 70 -6.00 14.01 63.22
CA LYS A 70 -6.30 15.17 64.08
C LYS A 70 -7.58 14.98 64.87
N HIS A 71 -8.64 14.48 64.22
CA HIS A 71 -9.91 14.20 64.89
C HIS A 71 -9.77 13.14 65.98
N ASN A 72 -9.09 12.03 65.68
CA ASN A 72 -8.84 10.96 66.64
C ASN A 72 -7.98 11.41 67.84
N THR A 73 -7.09 12.37 67.63
CA THR A 73 -6.29 12.96 68.71
C THR A 73 -7.15 13.87 69.60
N MET A 74 -7.96 14.73 68.99
CA MET A 74 -8.89 15.63 69.71
C MET A 74 -9.90 14.84 70.56
N MET A 75 -10.44 13.75 70.03
CA MET A 75 -11.38 12.89 70.78
C MET A 75 -10.71 12.21 71.99
N ARG A 76 -9.46 11.77 71.85
CA ARG A 76 -8.68 11.21 72.97
C ARG A 76 -8.42 12.25 74.06
N ASP A 77 -8.09 13.49 73.68
CA ASP A 77 -7.84 14.58 74.63
C ASP A 77 -9.12 15.00 75.36
N TYR A 78 -10.25 15.09 74.65
CA TYR A 78 -11.56 15.35 75.25
C TYR A 78 -11.95 14.28 76.27
N GLN A 79 -11.74 13.00 75.94
CA GLN A 79 -12.05 11.89 76.84
C GLN A 79 -11.18 11.92 78.11
N ARG A 80 -9.90 12.30 77.99
CA ARG A 80 -9.00 12.49 79.15
C ARG A 80 -9.42 13.64 80.07
N GLN A 81 -9.90 14.76 79.52
CA GLN A 81 -10.42 15.86 80.32
C GLN A 81 -11.73 15.49 81.04
N SER A 82 -12.59 14.70 80.41
CA SER A 82 -13.84 14.24 81.05
C SER A 82 -13.59 13.38 82.29
N THR A 83 -12.53 12.56 82.29
CA THR A 83 -12.13 11.76 83.45
C THR A 83 -11.54 12.59 84.59
N MET A 84 -10.84 13.69 84.31
CA MET A 84 -10.25 14.56 85.35
C MET A 84 -11.25 15.50 86.03
N ASN A 85 -12.38 15.83 85.39
CA ASN A 85 -13.42 16.68 85.98
C ASN A 85 -14.43 15.94 86.86
N SER A 86 -14.29 14.61 87.02
CA SER A 86 -15.22 13.78 87.80
C SER A 86 -14.82 13.57 89.27
N SER A 87 -13.75 14.22 89.76
CA SER A 87 -13.16 13.98 91.08
C SER A 87 -13.00 15.24 91.94
N SER A 88 -14.08 15.96 92.24
CA SER A 88 -14.04 17.01 93.30
C SER A 88 -15.44 17.49 93.74
N LEU A 89 -16.21 16.68 94.48
CA LEU A 89 -17.30 17.21 95.30
C LEU A 89 -17.71 16.24 96.43
N THR A 90 -16.95 16.28 97.53
CA THR A 90 -17.42 15.85 98.86
C THR A 90 -16.93 16.84 99.89
N GLN A 91 -17.80 17.77 100.28
CA GLN A 91 -17.56 18.75 101.33
C GLN A 91 -18.25 18.28 102.61
N SER A 92 -17.46 18.09 103.66
CA SER A 92 -17.88 17.61 104.98
C SER A 92 -18.67 18.68 105.75
N PHE A 93 -19.76 18.27 106.39
CA PHE A 93 -20.39 19.03 107.47
C PHE A 93 -20.33 18.22 108.78
N HIS A 94 -19.66 18.79 109.79
CA HIS A 94 -19.80 18.41 111.20
C HIS A 94 -20.29 19.63 111.99
N GLN A 95 -21.43 19.44 112.65
CA GLN A 95 -21.96 20.16 113.83
C GLN A 95 -21.08 19.82 115.07
N THR A 96 -20.98 20.53 116.19
CA THR A 96 -21.64 21.71 116.81
C THR A 96 -20.88 22.11 118.10
N GLU A 97 -20.77 23.42 118.36
CA GLU A 97 -20.90 24.21 119.61
C GLU A 97 -20.18 23.87 120.96
N PRO A 98 -19.97 24.89 121.83
CA PRO A 98 -20.99 25.19 122.87
C PRO A 98 -21.35 26.68 123.13
N ILE A 99 -22.66 26.92 123.27
CA ILE A 99 -23.41 27.72 124.30
C ILE A 99 -23.31 29.27 124.27
N HIS A 100 -24.46 29.97 124.09
CA HIS A 100 -25.10 30.90 125.06
C HIS A 100 -26.41 31.61 124.54
N THR A 101 -27.48 31.56 125.36
CA THR A 101 -28.71 32.40 125.42
C THR A 101 -29.86 32.26 124.38
N SER A 102 -31.10 32.11 124.88
CA SER A 102 -32.32 31.78 124.11
C SER A 102 -32.93 32.93 123.26
N GLY A 103 -32.38 34.15 123.35
CA GLY A 103 -32.75 35.26 122.46
C GLY A 103 -32.07 35.18 121.08
N ASP A 104 -30.92 34.52 121.00
CA ASP A 104 -30.16 34.34 119.75
C ASP A 104 -30.63 33.13 118.94
N GLN A 105 -31.15 32.09 119.59
CA GLN A 105 -31.67 30.90 118.91
C GLN A 105 -32.82 31.21 117.95
N SER A 106 -33.72 32.13 118.30
CA SER A 106 -34.83 32.52 117.40
C SER A 106 -34.33 33.25 116.14
N LYS A 107 -33.32 34.13 116.28
CA LYS A 107 -32.66 34.77 115.15
C LYS A 107 -31.87 33.76 114.31
N GLN A 108 -31.20 32.80 114.96
CA GLN A 108 -30.46 31.74 114.30
C GLN A 108 -31.39 30.79 113.53
N ILE A 109 -32.54 30.42 114.08
CA ILE A 109 -33.59 29.65 113.40
C ILE A 109 -34.15 30.41 112.20
N THR A 110 -34.41 31.71 112.35
CA THR A 110 -34.91 32.54 111.22
C THR A 110 -33.88 32.65 110.11
N LYS A 111 -32.59 32.78 110.48
CA LYS A 111 -31.46 32.82 109.55
C LYS A 111 -31.31 31.48 108.82
N PHE A 112 -31.37 30.35 109.54
CA PHE A 112 -31.37 29.02 108.93
C PHE A 112 -32.57 28.78 108.02
N LYS A 113 -33.75 29.31 108.36
CA LYS A 113 -34.93 29.20 107.52
C LYS A 113 -34.77 29.98 106.20
N GLN A 114 -34.28 31.21 106.27
CA GLN A 114 -33.94 31.99 105.07
C GLN A 114 -32.85 31.34 104.23
N GLU A 115 -31.83 30.77 104.88
CA GLU A 115 -30.72 30.09 104.20
C GLU A 115 -31.21 28.81 103.51
N LEU A 116 -32.13 28.07 104.15
CA LEU A 116 -32.79 26.90 103.57
C LEU A 116 -33.69 27.28 102.39
N GLU A 117 -34.53 28.31 102.52
CA GLU A 117 -35.40 28.80 101.44
C GLU A 117 -34.57 29.30 100.23
N SER A 118 -33.49 30.04 100.48
CA SER A 118 -32.54 30.48 99.46
C SER A 118 -31.86 29.29 98.77
N THR A 119 -31.49 28.26 99.54
CA THR A 119 -30.87 27.05 99.01
C THR A 119 -31.84 26.25 98.14
N ILE A 120 -33.11 26.12 98.57
CA ILE A 120 -34.17 25.48 97.79
C ILE A 120 -34.40 26.23 96.48
N ALA A 121 -34.55 27.57 96.53
CA ALA A 121 -34.73 28.39 95.34
C ALA A 121 -33.54 28.27 94.36
N ASN A 122 -32.30 28.18 94.88
CA ASN A 122 -31.11 27.94 94.07
C ASN A 122 -31.14 26.55 93.40
N TYR A 123 -31.54 25.50 94.12
CA TYR A 123 -31.70 24.17 93.55
C TYR A 123 -32.81 24.11 92.49
N GLU A 124 -33.95 24.77 92.71
CA GLU A 124 -35.03 24.86 91.72
C GLU A 124 -34.58 25.60 90.45
N ALA A 125 -33.84 26.70 90.60
CA ALA A 125 -33.27 27.42 89.46
C ALA A 125 -32.28 26.54 88.67
N ARG A 126 -31.39 25.82 89.37
CA ARG A 126 -30.46 24.87 88.73
C ARG A 126 -31.19 23.73 88.02
N PHE A 127 -32.25 23.19 88.62
CA PHE A 127 -33.06 22.14 88.03
C PHE A 127 -33.77 22.63 86.74
N SER A 128 -34.31 23.85 86.75
CA SER A 128 -34.93 24.47 85.57
C SER A 128 -33.93 24.68 84.42
N ILE A 129 -32.72 25.16 84.73
CA ILE A 129 -31.63 25.28 83.74
C ILE A 129 -31.28 23.91 83.16
N LEU A 130 -31.11 22.90 84.02
CA LEU A 130 -30.77 21.54 83.60
C LEU A 130 -31.86 20.93 82.71
N GLN A 131 -33.13 21.13 83.05
CA GLN A 131 -34.25 20.63 82.26
C GLN A 131 -34.32 21.30 80.88
N THR A 132 -33.99 22.59 80.80
CA THR A 132 -33.92 23.32 79.53
C THR A 132 -32.76 22.80 78.67
N ALA A 133 -31.57 22.63 79.25
CA ALA A 133 -30.41 22.07 78.58
C ALA A 133 -30.68 20.64 78.07
N TYR A 134 -31.40 19.81 78.84
CA TYR A 134 -31.75 18.46 78.43
C TYR A 134 -32.66 18.45 77.18
N LYS A 135 -33.68 19.32 77.15
CA LYS A 135 -34.56 19.47 75.98
C LYS A 135 -33.81 19.96 74.74
N GLU A 136 -32.81 20.82 74.92
CA GLU A 136 -31.97 21.31 73.83
C GLU A 136 -31.09 20.20 73.26
N ILE A 137 -30.42 19.42 74.12
CA ILE A 137 -29.64 18.24 73.73
C ILE A 137 -30.51 17.22 73.00
N GLU A 138 -31.73 16.95 73.48
CA GLU A 138 -32.65 16.01 72.85
C GLU A 138 -33.06 16.46 71.43
N ARG A 139 -33.30 17.77 71.25
CA ARG A 139 -33.59 18.36 69.93
C ARG A 139 -32.40 18.24 68.99
N ASP A 140 -31.19 18.54 69.48
CA ASP A 140 -29.96 18.45 68.69
C ASP A 140 -29.64 17.01 68.28
N LEU A 141 -29.86 16.05 69.18
CA LEU A 141 -29.68 14.63 68.88
C LEU A 141 -30.63 14.19 67.76
N LYS A 142 -31.90 14.58 67.82
CA LYS A 142 -32.89 14.29 66.77
C LYS A 142 -32.52 14.92 65.44
N ASN A 143 -32.02 16.15 65.43
CA ASN A 143 -31.55 16.82 64.21
C ASN A 143 -30.36 16.09 63.59
N LYS A 144 -29.39 15.67 64.41
CA LYS A 144 -28.23 14.89 63.94
C LYS A 144 -28.63 13.51 63.41
N GLU A 145 -29.63 12.87 64.02
CA GLU A 145 -30.14 11.57 63.56
C GLU A 145 -30.79 11.67 62.17
N ILE A 146 -31.58 12.72 61.91
CA ILE A 146 -32.12 13.02 60.58
C ILE A 146 -31.00 13.27 59.57
N GLN A 147 -29.98 14.03 59.96
CA GLN A 147 -28.82 14.30 59.09
C GLN A 147 -28.06 13.02 58.75
N ASN A 148 -27.84 12.13 59.73
CA ASN A 148 -27.21 10.83 59.51
C ASN A 148 -28.01 9.94 58.57
N GLN A 149 -29.34 9.89 58.71
CA GLN A 149 -30.19 9.13 57.79
C GLN A 149 -30.08 9.65 56.35
N LYS A 150 -30.02 10.97 56.16
CA LYS A 150 -29.82 11.57 54.83
C LYS A 150 -28.45 11.20 54.25
N LEU A 151 -27.40 11.29 55.04
CA LEU A 151 -26.04 10.93 54.61
C LEU A 151 -25.91 9.44 54.28
N MET A 152 -26.56 8.55 55.03
CA MET A 152 -26.59 7.12 54.72
C MET A 152 -27.27 6.87 53.37
N LYS A 153 -28.42 7.51 53.11
CA LYS A 153 -29.11 7.39 51.83
C LYS A 153 -28.25 7.88 50.66
N ASP A 154 -27.61 9.04 50.81
CA ASP A 154 -26.69 9.58 49.79
C ASP A 154 -25.50 8.63 49.55
N ALA A 155 -25.01 7.95 50.58
CA ALA A 155 -23.93 6.97 50.47
C ALA A 155 -24.38 5.71 49.72
N ASP A 156 -25.59 5.22 49.97
CA ASP A 156 -26.17 4.07 49.27
C ASP A 156 -26.40 4.39 47.78
N GLU A 157 -26.95 5.57 47.47
CA GLU A 157 -27.15 6.04 46.08
C GLU A 157 -25.81 6.14 45.33
N LYS A 158 -24.77 6.71 45.97
CA LYS A 158 -23.41 6.78 45.40
C LYS A 158 -22.79 5.39 45.21
N THR A 159 -23.03 4.46 46.13
CA THR A 159 -22.52 3.08 46.03
C THR A 159 -23.18 2.35 44.86
N ALA A 160 -24.49 2.51 44.68
CA ALA A 160 -25.22 1.97 43.54
C ALA A 160 -24.69 2.54 42.21
N LEU A 161 -24.50 3.87 42.14
CA LEU A 161 -23.93 4.51 40.95
C LEU A 161 -22.51 3.99 40.64
N ASN A 162 -21.66 3.84 41.66
CA ASN A 162 -20.31 3.34 41.49
C ASN A 162 -20.31 1.89 40.95
N ASN A 163 -21.19 1.03 41.47
CA ASN A 163 -21.33 -0.33 40.96
C ASN A 163 -21.81 -0.37 39.50
N GLN A 164 -22.74 0.51 39.13
CA GLN A 164 -23.19 0.62 37.74
C GLN A 164 -22.06 1.10 36.82
N LEU A 165 -21.27 2.09 37.24
CA LEU A 165 -20.13 2.58 36.47
C LEU A 165 -19.06 1.52 36.30
N LYS A 166 -18.75 0.73 37.33
CA LYS A 166 -17.84 -0.41 37.23
C LYS A 166 -18.29 -1.41 36.19
N LYS A 167 -19.56 -1.80 36.21
CA LYS A 167 -20.13 -2.71 35.21
C LYS A 167 -20.00 -2.13 33.79
N ASN A 168 -20.33 -0.86 33.61
CA ASN A 168 -20.20 -0.21 32.30
C ASN A 168 -18.74 -0.21 31.80
N ILE A 169 -17.78 0.02 32.69
CA ILE A 169 -16.34 -0.05 32.36
C ILE A 169 -15.96 -1.46 31.91
N GLU A 170 -16.37 -2.49 32.66
CA GLU A 170 -16.09 -3.89 32.32
C GLU A 170 -16.69 -4.30 30.96
N ASP A 171 -17.90 -3.84 30.65
CA ASP A 171 -18.55 -4.09 29.36
C ASP A 171 -17.79 -3.41 28.21
N ILE A 172 -17.38 -2.14 28.39
CA ILE A 172 -16.57 -1.40 27.40
C ILE A 172 -15.20 -2.08 27.20
N GLU A 173 -14.53 -2.50 28.26
CA GLU A 173 -13.24 -3.19 28.18
C GLU A 173 -13.34 -4.51 27.40
N ARG A 174 -14.44 -5.26 27.62
CA ARG A 174 -14.71 -6.50 26.90
C ARG A 174 -14.95 -6.27 25.41
N ASP A 175 -15.73 -5.25 25.06
CA ASP A 175 -16.01 -4.89 23.67
C ASP A 175 -14.74 -4.41 22.96
N LEU A 176 -13.92 -3.59 23.62
CA LEU A 176 -12.63 -3.15 23.10
C LEU A 176 -11.67 -4.33 22.90
N PHE A 177 -11.62 -5.26 23.85
CA PHE A 177 -10.79 -6.45 23.73
C PHE A 177 -11.19 -7.29 22.51
N ASN A 178 -12.49 -7.55 22.34
CA ASN A 178 -13.01 -8.30 21.19
C ASN A 178 -12.68 -7.58 19.87
N LYS A 179 -12.89 -6.26 19.81
CA LYS A 179 -12.57 -5.47 18.62
C LYS A 179 -11.08 -5.50 18.29
N ILE A 180 -10.20 -5.43 19.29
CA ILE A 180 -8.75 -5.56 19.09
C ILE A 180 -8.38 -6.95 18.55
N LYS A 181 -9.01 -8.00 19.08
CA LYS A 181 -8.80 -9.38 18.63
C LYS A 181 -9.19 -9.54 17.16
N ASP A 182 -10.34 -9.02 16.75
CA ASP A 182 -10.84 -9.11 15.38
C ASP A 182 -9.95 -8.32 14.41
N LEU A 183 -9.60 -7.08 14.76
CA LEU A 183 -8.69 -6.24 13.96
C LEU A 183 -7.30 -6.88 13.81
N LYS A 184 -6.82 -7.61 14.82
CA LYS A 184 -5.55 -8.32 14.74
C LYS A 184 -5.63 -9.51 13.77
N ALA A 185 -6.76 -10.21 13.72
CA ALA A 185 -7.00 -11.28 12.77
C ALA A 185 -7.07 -10.74 11.33
N GLU A 186 -7.83 -9.67 11.10
CA GLU A 186 -7.94 -9.01 9.79
C GLU A 186 -6.58 -8.50 9.29
N LYS A 187 -5.78 -7.89 10.18
CA LYS A 187 -4.41 -7.46 9.86
C LYS A 187 -3.55 -8.63 9.39
N LEU A 188 -3.64 -9.78 10.03
CA LEU A 188 -2.88 -10.98 9.65
C LEU A 188 -3.31 -11.49 8.28
N GLU A 189 -4.61 -11.52 8.01
CA GLU A 189 -5.16 -11.92 6.72
C GLU A 189 -4.68 -11.00 5.58
N ILE A 190 -4.73 -9.68 5.79
CA ILE A 190 -4.24 -8.70 4.82
C ILE A 190 -2.74 -8.87 4.57
N GLN A 191 -1.94 -9.12 5.61
CA GLN A 191 -0.50 -9.38 5.45
C GLN A 191 -0.22 -10.63 4.62
N LEU A 192 -1.00 -11.69 4.79
CA LEU A 192 -0.88 -12.91 3.98
C LEU A 192 -1.26 -12.65 2.50
N LYS A 193 -2.33 -11.90 2.25
CA LYS A 193 -2.73 -11.49 0.89
C LYS A 193 -1.65 -10.66 0.22
N LEU A 194 -1.09 -9.67 0.91
CA LEU A 194 0.01 -8.84 0.38
C LEU A 194 1.25 -9.67 0.05
N LYS A 195 1.63 -10.62 0.92
CA LYS A 195 2.77 -11.51 0.67
C LYS A 195 2.55 -12.42 -0.54
N THR A 196 1.31 -12.81 -0.79
CA THR A 196 0.95 -13.61 -1.97
C THR A 196 1.04 -12.77 -3.23
N LEU A 197 0.46 -11.57 -3.21
CA LEU A 197 0.51 -10.64 -4.35
C LEU A 197 1.94 -10.25 -4.72
N ASP A 198 2.81 -10.04 -3.74
CA ASP A 198 4.23 -9.70 -3.96
C ASP A 198 4.98 -10.84 -4.67
N LYS A 199 4.67 -12.11 -4.31
CA LYS A 199 5.21 -13.28 -5.03
C LYS A 199 4.68 -13.36 -6.46
N ASP A 200 3.39 -13.13 -6.67
CA ASP A 200 2.78 -13.16 -8.00
C ASP A 200 3.38 -12.06 -8.90
N MET A 201 3.61 -10.87 -8.35
CA MET A 201 4.31 -9.79 -9.06
C MET A 201 5.74 -10.16 -9.44
N GLN A 202 6.53 -10.71 -8.50
CA GLN A 202 7.90 -11.16 -8.79
C GLN A 202 7.92 -12.24 -9.87
N GLN A 203 6.96 -13.16 -9.85
CA GLN A 203 6.83 -14.16 -10.91
C GLN A 203 6.51 -13.51 -12.26
N LYS A 204 5.58 -12.55 -12.31
CA LYS A 204 5.23 -11.83 -13.53
C LYS A 204 6.38 -11.01 -14.10
N ASP A 205 7.16 -10.38 -13.24
CA ASP A 205 8.37 -9.66 -13.65
C ASP A 205 9.41 -10.60 -14.27
N GLU A 206 9.58 -11.81 -13.71
CA GLU A 206 10.47 -12.83 -14.29
C GLU A 206 9.93 -13.36 -15.63
N GLU A 207 8.63 -13.62 -15.75
CA GLU A 207 7.98 -14.00 -17.01
C GLU A 207 8.20 -12.93 -18.09
N LEU A 208 8.03 -11.65 -17.76
CA LEU A 208 8.29 -10.53 -18.66
C LEU A 208 9.77 -10.44 -19.07
N ARG A 209 10.69 -10.68 -18.14
CA ARG A 209 12.13 -10.70 -18.41
C ARG A 209 12.49 -11.79 -19.43
N VAL A 210 11.93 -12.99 -19.28
CA VAL A 210 12.12 -14.11 -20.22
C VAL A 210 11.54 -13.77 -21.59
N LEU A 211 10.34 -13.19 -21.65
CA LEU A 211 9.72 -12.77 -22.91
C LEU A 211 10.54 -11.70 -23.64
N HIS A 212 11.05 -10.68 -22.94
CA HIS A 212 11.90 -9.66 -23.56
C HIS A 212 13.18 -10.26 -24.13
N LYS A 213 13.83 -11.16 -23.40
CA LYS A 213 15.01 -11.86 -23.91
C LYS A 213 14.70 -12.65 -25.19
N GLY A 214 13.60 -13.40 -25.21
CA GLY A 214 13.17 -14.14 -26.40
C GLY A 214 12.83 -13.23 -27.59
N LEU A 215 12.26 -12.03 -27.32
CA LEU A 215 12.00 -11.03 -28.34
C LEU A 215 13.29 -10.45 -28.94
N ASP A 216 14.29 -10.17 -28.10
CA ASP A 216 15.59 -9.66 -28.54
C ASP A 216 16.33 -10.71 -29.39
N ASP A 217 16.33 -11.99 -28.97
CA ASP A 217 16.89 -13.09 -29.75
C ASP A 217 16.20 -13.25 -31.12
N SER A 218 14.86 -13.11 -31.14
CA SER A 218 14.07 -13.14 -32.37
C SER A 218 14.38 -11.95 -33.28
N ARG A 219 14.52 -10.75 -32.72
CA ARG A 219 14.90 -9.53 -33.46
C ARG A 219 16.27 -9.67 -34.10
N PHE A 220 17.23 -10.21 -33.37
CA PHE A 220 18.56 -10.49 -33.90
C PHE A 220 18.49 -11.46 -35.09
N THR A 221 17.74 -12.55 -34.94
CA THR A 221 17.53 -13.54 -36.01
C THR A 221 16.89 -12.92 -37.26
N VAL A 222 15.85 -12.09 -37.08
CA VAL A 222 15.19 -11.40 -38.19
C VAL A 222 16.15 -10.44 -38.89
N ALA A 223 16.95 -9.67 -38.13
CA ALA A 223 17.93 -8.75 -38.70
C ALA A 223 19.00 -9.50 -39.51
N GLN A 224 19.47 -10.66 -39.01
CA GLN A 224 20.40 -11.51 -39.74
C GLN A 224 19.80 -12.02 -41.06
N LEU A 225 18.58 -12.57 -41.01
CA LEU A 225 17.87 -13.06 -42.20
C LEU A 225 17.59 -11.93 -43.20
N GLN A 226 17.32 -10.71 -42.73
CA GLN A 226 17.18 -9.54 -43.60
C GLN A 226 18.50 -9.17 -44.28
N GLY A 227 19.62 -9.22 -43.56
CA GLY A 227 20.96 -9.02 -44.14
C GLY A 227 21.28 -10.07 -45.22
N GLU A 228 21.02 -11.35 -44.93
CA GLU A 228 21.18 -12.45 -45.90
C GLU A 228 20.26 -12.26 -47.13
N LEU A 229 19.03 -11.76 -46.93
CA LEU A 229 18.10 -11.46 -48.01
C LEU A 229 18.57 -10.28 -48.87
N GLU A 230 19.14 -9.24 -48.28
CA GLU A 230 19.71 -8.10 -49.01
C GLU A 230 20.96 -8.50 -49.81
N GLU A 231 21.81 -9.35 -49.24
CA GLU A 231 23.00 -9.88 -49.91
C GLU A 231 22.63 -10.79 -51.11
N THR A 232 21.59 -11.61 -50.95
CA THR A 232 21.09 -12.48 -52.04
C THR A 232 20.26 -11.73 -53.10
N ARG A 233 19.70 -10.55 -52.78
CA ARG A 233 18.96 -9.68 -53.70
C ARG A 233 19.81 -8.88 -54.70
N GLY A 234 21.03 -9.34 -55.01
CA GLY A 234 21.96 -8.70 -55.94
C GLY A 234 21.30 -7.95 -57.12
N LYS A 235 21.81 -6.73 -57.39
CA LYS A 235 21.47 -5.77 -58.46
C LYS A 235 20.47 -6.27 -59.52
N PHE A 236 19.17 -6.18 -59.25
CA PHE A 236 18.14 -6.37 -60.27
C PHE A 236 17.73 -5.03 -60.88
N LEU A 237 17.42 -5.04 -62.17
CA LEU A 237 16.93 -3.89 -62.92
C LEU A 237 15.49 -4.19 -63.35
N GLN A 238 14.55 -3.39 -62.87
CA GLN A 238 13.12 -3.55 -63.16
C GLN A 238 12.56 -2.27 -63.76
N TYR A 239 11.89 -2.39 -64.91
CA TYR A 239 11.18 -1.30 -65.56
C TYR A 239 9.71 -1.67 -65.72
N LYS A 240 8.83 -0.87 -65.10
CA LYS A 240 7.38 -0.98 -65.28
C LYS A 240 6.94 -0.11 -66.46
N LEU A 241 6.17 -0.69 -67.36
CA LEU A 241 5.50 -0.03 -68.46
C LEU A 241 4.00 -0.21 -68.31
N ILE A 242 3.25 0.89 -68.34
CA ILE A 242 1.77 0.85 -68.35
C ILE A 242 1.35 1.15 -69.78
N LEU A 243 0.66 0.20 -70.41
CA LEU A 243 0.16 0.36 -71.77
C LEU A 243 -1.26 0.89 -71.72
N HIS A 244 -1.45 2.11 -72.20
CA HIS A 244 -2.78 2.69 -72.34
C HIS A 244 -3.38 2.26 -73.68
N ASN A 245 -4.48 1.51 -73.65
CA ASN A 245 -5.36 1.28 -74.79
C ASN A 245 -6.69 2.02 -74.53
N GLN A 246 -7.43 2.40 -75.58
CA GLN A 246 -8.69 3.13 -75.50
C GLN A 246 -9.75 2.49 -74.58
N PHE A 247 -9.58 1.22 -74.21
CA PHE A 247 -10.52 0.47 -73.38
C PHE A 247 -9.92 -0.05 -72.06
N LEU A 248 -8.60 -0.23 -71.93
CA LEU A 248 -7.96 -0.83 -70.74
C LEU A 248 -6.47 -0.45 -70.64
N ASP A 249 -5.97 -0.38 -69.41
CA ASP A 249 -4.55 -0.28 -69.08
C ASP A 249 -3.95 -1.68 -68.89
N ILE A 250 -2.90 -2.01 -69.65
CA ILE A 250 -2.18 -3.29 -69.52
C ILE A 250 -0.81 -3.02 -68.91
N ASP A 251 -0.61 -3.49 -67.68
CA ASP A 251 0.69 -3.47 -67.03
C ASP A 251 1.63 -4.50 -67.67
N CYS A 252 2.75 -4.02 -68.18
CA CYS A 252 3.88 -4.82 -68.66
C CYS A 252 5.12 -4.56 -67.80
N LEU A 253 5.77 -5.61 -67.36
CA LEU A 253 6.94 -5.52 -66.49
C LEU A 253 8.15 -6.18 -67.16
N PHE A 254 9.23 -5.42 -67.29
CA PHE A 254 10.53 -5.90 -67.74
C PHE A 254 11.40 -6.09 -66.51
N ILE A 255 11.79 -7.33 -66.23
CA ILE A 255 12.62 -7.68 -65.08
C ILE A 255 13.91 -8.29 -65.60
N LEU A 256 15.04 -7.75 -65.18
CA LEU A 256 16.35 -8.36 -65.35
C LEU A 256 16.93 -8.60 -63.97
N ARG A 257 17.02 -9.87 -63.57
CA ARG A 257 17.44 -10.26 -62.23
C ARG A 257 18.46 -11.39 -62.29
N GLN A 258 19.28 -11.47 -61.26
CA GLN A 258 20.13 -12.63 -61.04
C GLN A 258 19.33 -13.71 -60.30
N ASN A 259 19.45 -14.98 -60.70
CA ASN A 259 18.84 -16.10 -60.00
C ASN A 259 19.76 -16.63 -58.88
N LEU A 260 19.27 -17.60 -58.11
CA LEU A 260 20.04 -18.24 -57.02
C LEU A 260 21.32 -18.95 -57.48
N PHE A 261 21.47 -19.20 -58.79
CA PHE A 261 22.64 -19.82 -59.41
C PHE A 261 23.57 -18.78 -60.06
N ASN A 262 23.40 -17.49 -59.75
CA ASN A 262 24.14 -16.38 -60.32
C ASN A 262 23.94 -16.15 -61.83
N ASP A 263 22.96 -16.78 -62.46
CA ASP A 263 22.58 -16.53 -63.85
C ASP A 263 21.66 -15.31 -63.94
N TYR A 264 21.94 -14.41 -64.89
CA TYR A 264 21.01 -13.33 -65.22
C TYR A 264 19.85 -13.86 -66.06
N ILE A 265 18.64 -13.49 -65.66
CA ILE A 265 17.38 -13.88 -66.29
C ILE A 265 16.63 -12.61 -66.69
N PHE A 266 16.19 -12.58 -67.94
CA PHE A 266 15.31 -11.57 -68.49
C PHE A 266 13.88 -12.10 -68.52
N GLU A 267 12.96 -11.37 -67.88
CA GLU A 267 11.53 -11.69 -67.83
C GLU A 267 10.72 -10.54 -68.42
N ILE A 268 9.74 -10.90 -69.24
CA ILE A 268 8.68 -10.00 -69.72
C ILE A 268 7.38 -10.54 -69.16
N GLU A 269 6.76 -9.78 -68.27
CA GLU A 269 5.52 -10.15 -67.61
C GLU A 269 4.40 -9.21 -68.06
N THR A 270 3.27 -9.78 -68.45
CA THR A 270 2.03 -9.07 -68.74
C THR A 270 0.93 -9.64 -67.85
N ALA A 271 -0.21 -8.99 -67.76
CA ALA A 271 -1.36 -9.50 -66.99
C ALA A 271 -1.81 -10.92 -67.40
N ALA A 272 -1.55 -11.35 -68.65
CA ALA A 272 -1.98 -12.64 -69.18
C ALA A 272 -0.87 -13.69 -69.24
N GLN A 273 0.39 -13.28 -69.40
CA GLN A 273 1.48 -14.20 -69.69
C GLN A 273 2.83 -13.69 -69.21
N LYS A 274 3.66 -14.63 -68.75
CA LYS A 274 5.06 -14.42 -68.36
C LYS A 274 6.00 -15.16 -69.30
N PHE A 275 6.95 -14.43 -69.86
CA PHE A 275 8.02 -14.94 -70.71
C PHE A 275 9.36 -14.82 -69.98
N GLN A 276 10.16 -15.87 -69.99
CA GLN A 276 11.42 -15.93 -69.24
C GLN A 276 12.54 -16.51 -70.12
N TYR A 277 13.67 -15.81 -70.17
CA TYR A 277 14.84 -16.17 -70.96
C TYR A 277 16.12 -16.01 -70.13
N LYS A 278 17.06 -16.94 -70.29
CA LYS A 278 18.42 -16.74 -69.74
C LYS A 278 19.12 -15.66 -70.55
N ALA A 279 19.84 -14.75 -69.89
CA ALA A 279 20.56 -13.67 -70.55
C ALA A 279 21.62 -14.18 -71.55
N THR A 280 22.23 -15.34 -71.26
CA THR A 280 23.17 -16.05 -72.15
C THR A 280 22.56 -16.46 -73.47
N ASP A 281 21.25 -16.69 -73.47
CA ASP A 281 20.55 -17.23 -74.63
C ASP A 281 20.04 -16.09 -75.51
N ILE A 282 19.96 -14.85 -75.00
CA ILE A 282 19.55 -13.69 -75.78
C ILE A 282 20.72 -13.26 -76.67
N THR A 283 20.57 -13.42 -77.97
CA THR A 283 21.59 -13.04 -78.96
C THR A 283 21.41 -11.61 -79.44
N ASP A 284 20.17 -11.13 -79.52
CA ASP A 284 19.89 -9.77 -79.96
C ASP A 284 18.59 -9.25 -79.34
N LEU A 285 18.58 -7.93 -79.11
CA LEU A 285 17.41 -7.15 -78.72
C LEU A 285 17.44 -5.88 -79.57
N LYS A 286 16.47 -5.74 -80.48
CA LYS A 286 16.36 -4.63 -81.42
C LYS A 286 14.99 -4.01 -81.35
N ILE A 287 14.93 -2.69 -81.47
CA ILE A 287 13.66 -1.99 -81.64
C ILE A 287 13.27 -2.17 -83.11
N LYS A 288 12.05 -2.64 -83.34
CA LYS A 288 11.52 -2.86 -84.68
C LYS A 288 10.74 -1.63 -85.17
N ASP A 289 9.93 -1.03 -84.30
CA ASP A 289 9.24 0.24 -84.53
C ASP A 289 8.99 0.97 -83.19
N GLU A 290 8.33 2.14 -83.23
CA GLU A 290 8.02 2.93 -82.02
C GLU A 290 7.16 2.18 -80.99
N SER A 291 6.54 1.09 -81.42
CA SER A 291 5.59 0.28 -80.68
C SER A 291 5.95 -1.22 -80.67
N SER A 292 7.19 -1.60 -80.99
CA SER A 292 7.55 -3.02 -80.97
C SER A 292 9.06 -3.24 -80.92
N PHE A 293 9.45 -4.35 -80.31
CA PHE A 293 10.82 -4.80 -80.30
C PHE A 293 10.91 -6.29 -80.69
N LEU A 294 12.08 -6.64 -81.21
CA LEU A 294 12.46 -7.98 -81.61
C LEU A 294 13.47 -8.52 -80.60
N LEU A 295 13.18 -9.71 -80.08
CA LEU A 295 14.08 -10.49 -79.24
C LEU A 295 14.47 -11.77 -79.98
N THR A 296 15.78 -12.03 -80.07
CA THR A 296 16.31 -13.25 -80.69
C THR A 296 17.01 -14.11 -79.64
N VAL A 297 16.71 -15.41 -79.63
CA VAL A 297 17.19 -16.37 -78.61
C VAL A 297 17.89 -17.57 -79.26
N LYS A 298 19.13 -17.85 -78.86
CA LYS A 298 20.02 -18.91 -79.36
C LYS A 298 19.39 -20.30 -79.30
N SER A 299 18.71 -20.62 -78.21
CA SER A 299 18.15 -21.97 -77.97
C SER A 299 16.91 -22.28 -78.80
N ARG A 300 16.25 -21.25 -79.36
CA ARG A 300 15.00 -21.42 -80.11
C ARG A 300 15.14 -21.18 -81.61
N SER A 301 16.25 -20.60 -82.07
CA SER A 301 16.46 -20.20 -83.48
C SER A 301 15.25 -19.47 -84.08
N LYS A 302 14.50 -18.75 -83.24
CA LYS A 302 13.23 -18.11 -83.55
C LYS A 302 13.32 -16.66 -83.13
N GLU A 303 12.89 -15.81 -84.04
CA GLU A 303 12.70 -14.38 -83.82
C GLU A 303 11.33 -14.17 -83.16
N GLU A 304 11.34 -13.67 -81.92
CA GLU A 304 10.10 -13.36 -81.19
C GLU A 304 9.87 -11.84 -81.23
N ILE A 305 8.78 -11.43 -81.87
CA ILE A 305 8.38 -10.03 -81.97
C ILE A 305 7.39 -9.72 -80.87
N PHE A 306 7.77 -8.80 -79.98
CA PHE A 306 6.91 -8.28 -78.94
C PHE A 306 6.36 -6.93 -79.38
N LYS A 307 5.04 -6.88 -79.62
CA LYS A 307 4.34 -5.64 -79.98
C LYS A 307 3.78 -4.98 -78.72
N ILE A 308 4.04 -3.69 -78.58
CA ILE A 308 3.73 -2.83 -77.45
C ILE A 308 3.26 -1.46 -77.97
N THR A 309 1.96 -1.15 -77.93
CA THR A 309 1.43 0.17 -78.38
C THR A 309 1.84 1.35 -77.48
N PRO A 310 1.89 2.61 -78.01
CA PRO A 310 2.85 3.64 -77.59
C PRO A 310 2.43 4.51 -76.38
N ASN A 311 3.42 4.92 -75.56
CA ASN A 311 3.53 6.23 -74.88
C ASN A 311 4.69 6.36 -73.85
N GLN A 312 5.74 5.55 -73.94
CA GLN A 312 6.98 5.78 -73.18
C GLN A 312 8.21 5.52 -74.06
N ASP A 313 9.38 6.02 -73.64
CA ASP A 313 10.64 5.92 -74.38
C ASP A 313 11.18 4.48 -74.36
N LEU A 314 10.47 3.59 -75.07
CA LEU A 314 10.83 2.19 -75.30
C LEU A 314 12.26 2.10 -75.83
N LYS A 315 12.69 3.11 -76.59
CA LYS A 315 14.04 3.21 -77.12
C LYS A 315 15.07 3.35 -76.02
N LYS A 316 14.84 4.17 -74.99
CA LYS A 316 15.71 4.29 -73.82
C LYS A 316 15.70 3.04 -72.95
N ILE A 317 14.55 2.40 -72.75
CA ILE A 317 14.42 1.16 -71.95
C ILE A 317 15.14 -0.01 -72.63
N CYS A 318 14.83 -0.30 -73.90
CA CYS A 318 15.49 -1.35 -74.66
C CYS A 318 17.00 -1.09 -74.81
N LYS A 319 17.44 0.17 -74.98
CA LYS A 319 18.88 0.52 -74.99
C LYS A 319 19.55 0.24 -73.66
N SER A 320 18.88 0.54 -72.54
CA SER A 320 19.40 0.28 -71.19
C SER A 320 19.50 -1.23 -70.92
N ILE A 321 18.48 -2.00 -71.29
CA ILE A 321 18.48 -3.46 -71.21
C ILE A 321 19.59 -4.04 -72.09
N LYS A 322 19.70 -3.59 -73.35
CA LYS A 322 20.76 -4.03 -74.28
C LYS A 322 22.15 -3.76 -73.73
N ASN A 323 22.40 -2.55 -73.23
CA ASN A 323 23.69 -2.20 -72.64
C ASN A 323 24.02 -3.06 -71.41
N PHE A 324 23.01 -3.38 -70.59
CA PHE A 324 23.20 -4.27 -69.45
C PHE A 324 23.51 -5.69 -69.90
N LEU A 325 22.75 -6.26 -70.83
CA LEU A 325 22.97 -7.60 -71.37
C LEU A 325 24.36 -7.72 -72.03
N LEU A 326 24.81 -6.68 -72.75
CA LEU A 326 26.17 -6.62 -73.31
C LEU A 326 27.24 -6.61 -72.22
N LYS A 327 27.06 -5.83 -71.15
CA LYS A 327 27.99 -5.82 -70.00
C LYS A 327 28.03 -7.17 -69.30
N VAL A 328 26.89 -7.85 -69.14
CA VAL A 328 26.82 -9.20 -68.56
C VAL A 328 27.52 -10.23 -69.47
N GLN A 329 27.29 -10.20 -70.78
CA GLN A 329 28.00 -11.05 -71.74
C GLN A 329 29.51 -10.80 -71.71
N GLN A 330 29.95 -9.55 -71.66
CA GLN A 330 31.38 -9.20 -71.52
C GLN A 330 31.97 -9.69 -70.18
N TYR A 331 31.22 -9.57 -69.08
CA TYR A 331 31.66 -10.07 -67.77
C TYR A 331 31.82 -11.60 -67.77
N GLN A 332 30.91 -12.34 -68.41
CA GLN A 332 31.00 -13.80 -68.55
C GLN A 332 32.16 -14.23 -69.48
N ILE A 333 32.42 -13.52 -70.58
CA ILE A 333 33.57 -13.77 -71.46
C ILE A 333 34.88 -13.51 -70.71
N ASN A 334 34.96 -12.43 -69.92
CA ASN A 334 36.15 -12.11 -69.13
C ASN A 334 36.41 -13.12 -68.01
N GLN A 335 35.36 -13.70 -67.39
CA GLN A 335 35.53 -14.80 -66.43
C GLN A 335 35.99 -16.11 -67.09
N GLN A 336 35.63 -16.37 -68.35
CA GLN A 336 36.16 -17.53 -69.10
C GLN A 336 37.60 -17.33 -69.60
N GLN A 337 38.02 -16.09 -69.89
CA GLN A 337 39.40 -15.78 -70.29
C GLN A 337 40.39 -15.73 -69.11
N THR A 338 39.91 -15.61 -67.86
CA THR A 338 40.76 -15.73 -66.66
C THR A 338 40.99 -17.18 -66.20
N GLN A 339 40.52 -18.17 -66.96
CA GLN A 339 40.69 -19.61 -66.66
C GLN A 339 41.47 -20.40 -67.71
N VAL A 340 42.41 -19.77 -68.43
CA VAL A 340 43.41 -20.50 -69.25
C VAL A 340 44.81 -19.93 -69.01
N GLN A 341 45.36 -20.16 -67.82
CA GLN A 341 46.81 -20.29 -67.57
C GLN A 341 47.02 -20.97 -66.21
N SER A 342 46.93 -22.29 -66.19
CA SER A 342 47.46 -23.11 -65.10
C SER A 342 48.92 -23.47 -65.40
N PRO A 343 49.91 -23.12 -64.55
CA PRO A 343 51.28 -23.57 -64.75
C PRO A 343 51.41 -25.05 -64.36
N ARG A 344 52.01 -25.84 -65.26
CA ARG A 344 52.50 -27.20 -64.96
C ARG A 344 53.91 -27.12 -64.36
N ASN A 345 54.06 -27.85 -63.25
CA ASN A 345 55.24 -28.58 -62.76
C ASN A 345 56.33 -27.92 -61.90
N ASN A 346 56.40 -28.47 -60.67
CA ASN A 346 57.53 -29.11 -59.97
C ASN A 346 58.61 -28.30 -59.22
N GLY A 347 58.79 -28.66 -57.93
CA GLY A 347 59.95 -28.35 -57.08
C GLY A 347 59.54 -28.08 -55.61
N LEU A 348 59.21 -29.08 -54.78
CA LEU A 348 60.10 -29.93 -53.98
C LEU A 348 60.69 -29.23 -52.72
N LEU A 349 60.30 -29.72 -51.54
CA LEU A 349 61.03 -29.74 -50.26
C LEU A 349 61.37 -28.42 -49.52
N GLY A 350 60.96 -28.35 -48.26
CA GLY A 350 61.81 -27.80 -47.19
C GLY A 350 61.12 -26.89 -46.18
N GLY A 351 60.73 -27.42 -45.01
CA GLY A 351 60.29 -26.59 -43.89
C GLY A 351 59.60 -27.35 -42.75
N LEU A 352 60.27 -28.35 -42.19
CA LEU A 352 59.88 -29.13 -41.01
C LEU A 352 59.73 -28.29 -39.73
N MET A 353 58.80 -28.69 -38.86
CA MET A 353 58.97 -29.06 -37.42
C MET A 353 57.58 -28.97 -36.74
N SER A 354 56.87 -30.07 -36.40
CA SER A 354 57.09 -31.05 -35.31
C SER A 354 57.37 -30.44 -33.93
N ILE A 355 56.33 -30.38 -33.08
CA ILE A 355 56.44 -30.42 -31.61
C ILE A 355 55.31 -31.32 -31.07
N PHE A 356 55.70 -32.56 -30.72
CA PHE A 356 55.16 -33.53 -29.75
C PHE A 356 53.62 -33.77 -29.68
N GLY A 357 53.06 -34.99 -29.80
CA GLY A 357 53.59 -36.33 -29.52
C GLY A 357 53.07 -36.82 -28.16
N GLY A 358 52.09 -37.73 -28.15
CA GLY A 358 51.60 -38.37 -26.92
C GLY A 358 50.37 -39.25 -27.11
N SER A 359 50.60 -40.48 -27.58
CA SER A 359 49.63 -41.57 -27.63
C SER A 359 49.21 -42.06 -26.23
N THR A 360 47.96 -42.47 -26.04
CA THR A 360 47.59 -43.72 -25.32
C THR A 360 46.09 -44.04 -25.41
N SER A 361 45.85 -45.33 -25.68
CA SER A 361 44.75 -46.19 -25.20
C SER A 361 43.29 -45.86 -25.51
N SER A 362 42.78 -46.58 -26.50
CA SER A 362 41.61 -47.47 -26.42
C SER A 362 40.80 -47.51 -25.11
N LYS A 363 39.48 -47.33 -25.22
CA LYS A 363 38.52 -48.34 -24.72
C LYS A 363 37.17 -48.23 -25.42
N SER A 364 36.70 -49.40 -25.86
CA SER A 364 35.39 -49.64 -26.45
C SER A 364 34.27 -49.51 -25.41
N GLY A 365 33.07 -49.20 -25.87
CA GLY A 365 31.83 -49.36 -25.10
C GLY A 365 30.64 -49.05 -25.98
N SER A 366 30.09 -50.09 -26.62
CA SER A 366 28.85 -50.01 -27.39
C SER A 366 27.63 -50.19 -26.49
N ASN A 367 26.47 -49.97 -27.12
CA ASN A 367 25.13 -50.45 -26.77
C ASN A 367 24.36 -49.65 -25.71
N THR A 368 23.05 -49.43 -25.79
CA THR A 368 21.94 -49.44 -26.78
C THR A 368 20.69 -49.26 -25.91
N ASN A 369 19.60 -48.69 -26.47
CA ASN A 369 18.20 -48.80 -25.99
C ASN A 369 17.84 -48.09 -24.67
N SER A 370 16.64 -47.56 -24.43
CA SER A 370 15.34 -47.61 -25.13
C SER A 370 14.34 -46.67 -24.43
N GLU A 371 13.29 -46.29 -25.18
CA GLU A 371 11.89 -46.14 -24.73
C GLU A 371 11.44 -45.04 -23.73
N ILE A 372 10.72 -44.07 -24.29
CA ILE A 372 9.30 -43.76 -24.04
C ILE A 372 8.62 -44.52 -22.88
N LYS A 373 8.09 -43.80 -21.88
CA LYS A 373 6.67 -43.88 -21.48
C LYS A 373 6.23 -42.81 -20.45
N GLN A 374 4.95 -42.51 -20.58
CA GLN A 374 4.07 -41.60 -19.84
C GLN A 374 4.06 -41.78 -18.31
N LYS A 375 3.94 -40.67 -17.58
CA LYS A 375 2.73 -40.32 -16.82
C LYS A 375 2.72 -38.85 -16.45
#